data_AF-A0A9Q3GPA1-F1
#
_entry.id   AF-A0A9Q3GPA1-F1
#
_cell.length_a   1.000
_cell.length_b   1.000
_cell.length_c   1.000
_cell.angle_alpha   90.00
_cell.angle_beta   90.00
_cell.angle_gamma   90.00
#
_symmetry.space_group_name_H-M   'P 1'
#
loop_
_entity.id
_entity.type
_entity.pdbx_description
1 polymer ?
#
loop_
_entity_poly.entity_id
_entity_poly.type
_entity_poly.pdbx_seq_one_letter_code
_entity_poly.pdbx_strand_id
1 'polypeptide(L)'
;MEAQEDAGKYKYVLKKVRPVNEAMPHSLNPLLERPELSLDTYERPLSANPPLFIATLKFTEERITIINFGPSGWLSEEEMNLLKNVILLREKAKAFCEEERGILIHSDGKPYKIPVIPHEPWQKNQYQYQTNFTSIY
;
A
#
# COMPACT_ATOMS: atom_id res chain seq x y z
N MET A 1 2.07 23.05 -12.19
CA MET A 1 0.79 23.78 -12.20
C MET A 1 -0.29 22.77 -11.86
N GLU A 2 -0.68 22.75 -10.60
CA GLU A 2 -1.73 21.88 -10.07
C GLU A 2 -3.08 22.44 -10.53
N ALA A 3 -3.85 21.65 -11.28
CA ALA A 3 -5.17 22.06 -11.74
C ALA A 3 -6.16 21.89 -10.57
N GLN A 4 -6.56 23.02 -9.97
CA GLN A 4 -7.66 23.09 -9.03
C GLN A 4 -8.95 22.65 -9.74
N GLU A 5 -9.53 21.50 -9.35
CA GLU A 5 -10.79 21.00 -9.94
C GLU A 5 -11.98 21.84 -9.44
N ASP A 6 -12.65 22.50 -10.39
CA ASP A 6 -13.91 23.22 -10.26
C ASP A 6 -15.05 22.21 -9.97
N ALA A 7 -15.41 22.04 -8.70
CA ALA A 7 -16.31 20.97 -8.20
C ALA A 7 -17.77 21.03 -8.71
N GLY A 8 -18.14 22.02 -9.55
CA GLY A 8 -19.49 22.21 -10.05
C GLY A 8 -19.70 22.06 -11.56
N LYS A 9 -18.64 22.02 -12.38
CA LYS A 9 -18.78 21.98 -13.85
C LYS A 9 -18.88 20.56 -14.39
N TYR A 10 -19.91 20.30 -15.20
CA TYR A 10 -20.10 19.01 -15.86
C TYR A 10 -18.90 18.66 -16.74
N LYS A 11 -18.27 17.50 -16.50
CA LYS A 11 -17.12 17.03 -17.28
C LYS A 11 -17.54 16.79 -18.73
N TYR A 12 -16.86 17.47 -19.66
CA TYR A 12 -17.11 17.32 -21.10
C TYR A 12 -16.92 15.86 -21.54
N VAL A 13 -17.71 15.40 -22.53
CA VAL A 13 -17.76 13.99 -22.95
C VAL A 13 -16.39 13.44 -23.37
N LEU A 14 -15.57 14.20 -24.10
CA LEU A 14 -14.18 13.84 -24.45
C LEU A 14 -13.28 13.57 -23.24
N LYS A 15 -13.57 14.16 -22.07
CA LYS A 15 -12.79 13.96 -20.84
C LYS A 15 -13.30 12.81 -19.99
N LYS A 16 -14.43 12.18 -20.38
CA LYS A 16 -14.98 11.04 -19.66
C LYS A 16 -14.22 9.79 -20.04
N VAL A 17 -13.61 9.15 -19.05
CA VAL A 17 -12.96 7.86 -19.19
C VAL A 17 -13.96 6.77 -18.83
N ARG A 18 -14.14 5.77 -19.71
CA ARG A 18 -15.05 4.64 -19.48
C ARG A 18 -14.24 3.35 -19.31
N PRO A 19 -14.44 2.60 -18.20
CA PRO A 19 -13.78 1.31 -18.03
C PRO A 19 -14.35 0.28 -19.00
N VAL A 20 -13.52 -0.69 -19.36
CA VAL A 20 -13.92 -1.81 -20.21
C VAL A 20 -14.34 -2.99 -19.34
N ASN A 21 -15.44 -3.64 -19.71
CA ASN A 21 -15.87 -4.89 -19.08
C ASN A 21 -15.14 -6.09 -19.70
N GLU A 22 -13.82 -6.12 -19.54
CA GLU A 22 -12.94 -7.20 -19.99
C GLU A 22 -12.29 -7.88 -18.80
N ALA A 23 -11.88 -9.14 -18.98
CA ALA A 23 -11.07 -9.83 -17.97
C ALA A 23 -9.75 -9.06 -17.77
N MET A 24 -9.37 -8.83 -16.51
CA MET A 24 -8.24 -7.97 -16.17
C MET A 24 -6.93 -8.55 -16.73
N PRO A 25 -6.23 -7.85 -17.63
CA PRO A 25 -5.01 -8.37 -18.22
C PRO A 25 -3.85 -8.26 -17.22
N HIS A 26 -3.12 -9.36 -17.03
CA HIS A 26 -1.95 -9.44 -16.14
C HIS A 26 -0.81 -8.48 -16.51
N SER A 27 -0.75 -8.04 -17.77
CA SER A 27 0.24 -7.06 -18.24
C SER A 27 0.03 -5.65 -17.66
N LEU A 28 -1.22 -5.26 -17.42
CA LEU A 28 -1.57 -3.95 -16.84
C LEU A 28 -1.35 -3.92 -15.33
N ASN A 29 -1.68 -5.02 -14.66
CA ASN A 29 -1.56 -5.18 -13.22
C ASN A 29 -0.76 -6.45 -12.92
N PRO A 30 0.57 -6.33 -12.75
CA PRO A 30 1.36 -7.47 -12.33
C PRO A 30 0.88 -7.95 -10.97
N LEU A 31 1.12 -9.24 -10.69
CA LEU A 31 0.86 -9.81 -9.38
C LEU A 31 1.74 -9.12 -8.33
N LEU A 32 1.24 -9.06 -7.09
CA LEU A 32 2.03 -8.55 -5.97
C LEU A 32 3.25 -9.43 -5.76
N GLU A 33 4.41 -8.79 -5.65
CA GLU A 33 5.66 -9.47 -5.34
C GLU A 33 5.77 -9.67 -3.83
N ARG A 34 6.48 -10.72 -3.40
CA ARG A 34 6.75 -10.93 -1.99
C ARG A 34 7.69 -9.81 -1.52
N PRO A 35 7.35 -9.05 -0.47
CA PRO A 35 8.26 -8.06 0.08
C PRO A 35 9.48 -8.73 0.71
N GLU A 36 10.61 -8.04 0.68
CA GLU A 36 11.82 -8.49 1.37
C GLU A 36 11.58 -8.57 2.88
N LEU A 37 11.91 -9.71 3.48
CA LEU A 37 11.77 -9.89 4.92
C LEU A 37 12.91 -9.13 5.61
N SER A 38 12.55 -8.23 6.53
CA SER A 38 13.52 -7.41 7.28
C SER A 38 14.38 -8.21 8.25
N LEU A 39 13.94 -9.42 8.63
CA LEU A 39 14.64 -10.32 9.52
C LEU A 39 14.63 -11.72 8.91
N ASP A 40 15.83 -12.20 8.54
CA ASP A 40 16.01 -13.61 8.23
C ASP A 40 16.09 -14.42 9.53
N THR A 41 15.25 -15.45 9.61
CA THR A 41 15.23 -16.40 10.73
C THR A 41 16.51 -17.23 10.81
N TYR A 42 17.24 -17.41 9.71
CA TYR A 42 18.49 -18.16 9.72
C TYR A 42 19.67 -17.34 10.25
N GLU A 43 19.69 -16.03 9.98
CA GLU A 43 20.77 -15.14 10.42
C GLU A 43 20.64 -14.74 11.90
N ARG A 44 19.41 -14.61 12.42
CA ARG A 44 19.16 -14.24 13.81
C ARG A 44 18.29 -15.28 14.53
N PRO A 45 18.88 -16.40 14.98
CA PRO A 45 18.16 -17.37 15.78
C PRO A 45 17.71 -16.76 17.11
N LEU A 46 16.61 -17.27 17.65
CA LEU A 46 16.13 -16.86 18.97
C LEU A 46 17.12 -17.36 20.04
N SER A 47 17.59 -16.44 20.89
CA SER A 47 18.36 -16.80 22.09
C SER A 47 17.46 -17.56 23.07
N ALA A 48 17.96 -18.66 23.62
CA ALA A 48 17.28 -19.41 24.67
C ALA A 48 17.11 -18.60 25.95
N ASN A 49 18.06 -17.68 26.23
CA ASN A 49 17.96 -16.72 27.33
C ASN A 49 17.75 -15.31 26.75
N PRO A 50 16.49 -14.85 26.60
CA PRO A 50 16.20 -13.53 26.10
C PRO A 50 16.63 -12.45 27.12
N PRO A 51 17.03 -11.25 26.67
CA PRO A 51 17.26 -10.13 27.57
C PRO A 51 15.97 -9.76 28.31
N LEU A 52 16.11 -9.06 29.44
CA LEU A 52 14.96 -8.50 30.15
C LEU A 52 14.20 -7.54 29.22
N PHE A 53 12.87 -7.58 29.33
CA PHE A 53 11.99 -6.73 28.54
C PHE A 53 12.27 -5.24 28.79
N ILE A 54 12.44 -4.48 27.70
CA ILE A 54 12.56 -3.03 27.71
C ILE A 54 11.45 -2.47 26.82
N ALA A 55 10.60 -1.62 27.39
CA ALA A 55 9.52 -0.98 26.65
C ALA A 55 10.07 -0.16 25.47
N THR A 56 9.50 -0.37 24.29
CA THR A 56 9.85 0.34 23.06
C THR A 56 8.70 1.26 22.67
N LEU A 57 8.93 2.20 21.75
CA LEU A 57 7.93 3.19 21.30
C LEU A 57 6.59 2.56 20.90
N LYS A 58 6.60 1.37 20.27
CA LYS A 58 5.37 0.66 19.85
C LYS A 58 4.92 -0.42 20.82
N PHE A 59 5.82 -0.93 21.65
CA PHE A 59 5.58 -2.06 22.53
C PHE A 59 5.75 -1.64 23.99
N THR A 60 4.68 -1.07 24.55
CA THR A 60 4.58 -0.57 25.92
C THR A 60 3.89 -1.58 26.84
N GLU A 61 4.02 -1.40 28.15
CA GLU A 61 3.39 -2.28 29.16
C GLU A 61 1.87 -2.30 29.06
N GLU A 62 1.25 -1.14 28.78
CA GLU A 62 -0.20 -1.03 28.54
C GLU A 62 -0.66 -1.86 27.35
N ARG A 63 0.17 -1.96 26.30
CA ARG A 63 -0.15 -2.76 25.11
C ARG A 63 0.05 -4.25 25.38
N ILE A 64 0.93 -4.62 26.30
CA ILE A 64 1.15 -6.02 26.70
C ILE A 64 -0.07 -6.56 27.44
N THR A 65 -0.71 -5.77 28.30
CA THR A 65 -1.89 -6.23 29.06
C THR A 65 -3.11 -6.49 28.17
N ILE A 66 -3.18 -5.84 27.00
CA ILE A 66 -4.20 -6.09 25.97
C ILE A 66 -4.00 -7.47 25.31
N ILE A 67 -2.75 -7.94 25.21
CA ILE A 67 -2.44 -9.22 24.57
C ILE A 67 -2.82 -10.35 25.53
N ASN A 68 -3.78 -11.16 25.11
CA ASN A 68 -4.12 -12.38 25.82
C ASN A 68 -3.09 -13.48 25.50
N PHE A 69 -2.23 -13.78 26.46
CA PHE A 69 -1.29 -14.92 26.40
C PHE A 69 -1.93 -16.25 26.81
N GLY A 70 -3.24 -16.25 27.05
CA GLY A 70 -4.10 -17.39 27.41
C GLY A 70 -4.22 -17.62 28.92
N PRO A 71 -4.70 -18.81 29.35
CA PRO A 71 -5.10 -19.03 30.72
C PRO A 71 -3.92 -19.03 31.71
N SER A 72 -4.21 -18.71 32.97
CA SER A 72 -3.21 -18.72 34.05
C SER A 72 -2.54 -20.09 34.17
N GLY A 73 -1.20 -20.11 34.18
CA GLY A 73 -0.41 -21.33 34.23
C GLY A 73 -0.13 -22.01 32.89
N TRP A 74 -0.57 -21.44 31.75
CA TRP A 74 -0.22 -21.98 30.44
C TRP A 74 1.26 -21.75 30.07
N LEU A 75 1.77 -20.57 30.39
CA LEU A 75 3.16 -20.18 30.11
C LEU A 75 3.93 -20.04 31.42
N SER A 76 5.14 -20.58 31.44
CA SER A 76 6.14 -20.26 32.46
C SER A 76 6.57 -18.79 32.34
N GLU A 77 7.12 -18.21 33.41
CA GLU A 77 7.66 -16.85 33.40
C GLU A 77 8.77 -16.68 32.34
N GLU A 78 9.60 -17.70 32.15
CA GLU A 78 10.67 -17.73 31.15
C GLU A 78 10.11 -17.74 29.71
N GLU A 79 9.09 -18.57 29.46
CA GLU A 79 8.42 -18.64 28.16
C GLU A 79 7.68 -17.34 27.82
N MET A 80 7.07 -16.73 28.83
CA MET A 80 6.44 -15.42 28.70
C MET A 80 7.47 -14.35 28.31
N ASN A 81 8.67 -14.37 28.92
CA ASN A 81 9.73 -13.44 28.58
C ASN A 81 10.26 -13.69 27.16
N LEU A 82 10.40 -14.95 26.75
CA LEU A 82 10.78 -15.31 25.38
C LEU A 82 9.76 -14.77 24.37
N LEU A 83 8.47 -14.95 24.64
CA LEU A 83 7.40 -14.53 23.75
C LEU A 83 7.35 -12.98 23.64
N LYS A 84 7.52 -12.26 24.75
CA LYS A 84 7.70 -10.80 24.74
C LYS A 84 8.87 -10.37 23.86
N ASN A 85 10.01 -11.06 23.97
CA ASN A 85 11.18 -10.77 23.13
C ASN A 85 10.90 -11.03 21.63
N VAL A 86 10.19 -12.10 21.27
CA VAL A 86 9.79 -12.35 19.87
C VAL A 86 8.89 -11.24 19.33
N ILE A 87 7.93 -10.78 20.13
CA ILE A 87 7.03 -9.70 19.74
C ILE A 87 7.84 -8.40 19.55
N LEU A 88 8.76 -8.10 20.47
CA LEU A 88 9.63 -6.93 20.38
C LEU A 88 10.49 -6.96 19.11
N LEU A 89 11.14 -8.09 18.80
CA LEU A 89 11.91 -8.24 17.56
C LEU A 89 11.07 -8.01 16.29
N ARG A 90 9.77 -8.30 16.34
CA ARG A 90 8.84 -8.15 15.22
C ARG A 90 7.82 -7.03 15.44
N GLU A 91 8.16 -6.02 16.24
CA GLU A 91 7.20 -4.97 16.63
C GLU A 91 6.60 -4.23 15.43
N LYS A 92 7.37 -4.08 14.34
CA LYS A 92 6.92 -3.40 13.11
C LYS A 92 5.83 -4.15 12.35
N ALA A 93 5.71 -5.46 12.58
CA ALA A 93 4.71 -6.30 11.94
C ALA A 93 3.36 -6.30 12.68
N LYS A 94 3.29 -5.71 13.87
CA LYS A 94 2.09 -5.64 14.69
C LYS A 94 1.55 -4.22 14.70
N ALA A 95 0.23 -4.11 14.54
CA ALA A 95 -0.51 -2.86 14.69
C ALA A 95 -1.39 -3.00 15.93
N PHE A 96 -1.28 -2.07 16.86
CA PHE A 96 -2.12 -2.01 18.06
C PHE A 96 -3.30 -1.05 17.86
N CYS A 97 -3.12 -0.03 17.03
CA CYS A 97 -4.16 0.92 16.65
C CYS A 97 -4.45 0.85 15.15
N GLU A 98 -5.62 1.35 14.73
CA GLU A 98 -6.01 1.38 13.32
C GLU A 98 -5.09 2.28 12.48
N GLU A 99 -4.57 3.35 13.07
CA GLU A 99 -3.58 4.25 12.45
C GLU A 99 -2.24 3.55 12.16
N GLU A 100 -1.88 2.54 12.95
CA GLU A 100 -0.66 1.75 12.76
C GLU A 100 -0.84 0.62 11.74
N ARG A 101 -2.08 0.40 11.27
CA ARG A 101 -2.39 -0.64 10.30
C ARG A 101 -1.71 -0.28 8.98
N GLY A 102 -0.78 -1.12 8.57
CA GLY A 102 -0.05 -0.93 7.33
C GLY A 102 -0.97 -0.90 6.11
N ILE A 103 -0.71 0.06 5.21
CA ILE A 103 -1.19 0.04 3.83
C ILE A 103 -0.07 -0.57 2.99
N LEU A 104 -0.43 -1.26 1.89
CA LEU A 104 0.56 -1.73 0.93
C LEU A 104 1.41 -0.55 0.44
N ILE A 105 2.71 -0.64 0.66
CA ILE A 105 3.67 0.36 0.18
C ILE A 105 3.79 0.26 -1.34
N HIS A 106 3.98 1.40 -2.00
CA HIS A 106 4.04 1.46 -3.46
C HIS A 106 5.24 0.73 -4.07
N SER A 107 6.26 0.41 -3.27
CA SER A 107 7.35 -0.47 -3.69
C SER A 107 6.88 -1.90 -3.93
N ASP A 108 5.93 -2.39 -3.12
CA ASP A 108 5.51 -3.79 -3.12
C ASP A 108 4.36 -4.03 -4.11
N GLY A 109 3.56 -2.98 -4.35
CA GLY A 109 2.43 -3.02 -5.26
C GLY A 109 2.34 -1.76 -6.11
N LYS A 110 2.39 -1.93 -7.43
CA LYS A 110 2.09 -0.85 -8.36
C LYS A 110 0.61 -0.46 -8.24
N PRO A 111 0.26 0.82 -8.42
CA PRO A 111 -1.13 1.26 -8.38
C PRO A 111 -1.94 0.52 -9.45
N TYR A 112 -3.13 0.07 -9.06
CA TYR A 112 -4.02 -0.70 -9.91
C TYR A 112 -4.52 0.14 -11.09
N LYS A 113 -4.34 -0.36 -12.32
CA LYS A 113 -4.76 0.29 -13.56
C LYS A 113 -5.96 -0.45 -14.15
N ILE A 114 -7.07 0.26 -14.31
CA ILE A 114 -8.26 -0.26 -14.95
C ILE A 114 -8.11 -0.08 -16.47
N PRO A 115 -8.36 -1.10 -17.30
CA PRO A 115 -8.34 -0.94 -18.75
C PRO A 115 -9.45 0.03 -19.17
N VAL A 116 -9.11 0.96 -20.08
CA VAL A 116 -10.00 2.02 -20.55
C VAL A 116 -9.95 2.08 -22.07
N ILE A 117 -11.11 2.29 -22.70
CA ILE A 117 -11.18 2.55 -24.14
C ILE A 117 -10.94 4.04 -24.39
N PRO A 118 -10.04 4.41 -25.31
CA PRO A 118 -9.89 5.80 -25.73
C PRO A 118 -11.19 6.29 -26.37
N HIS A 119 -11.64 7.47 -25.98
CA HIS A 119 -12.87 8.04 -26.51
C HIS A 119 -12.71 8.40 -27.99
N GLU A 120 -13.50 7.77 -28.86
CA GLU A 120 -13.58 8.18 -30.26
C GLU A 120 -14.58 9.34 -30.43
N PRO A 121 -14.16 10.51 -30.97
CA PRO A 121 -15.09 11.58 -31.28
C PRO A 121 -16.03 11.14 -32.41
N TRP A 122 -17.33 11.23 -32.18
CA TRP A 122 -18.37 10.88 -33.16
C TRP A 122 -18.36 11.80 -34.40
N GLN A 123 -17.74 12.98 -34.31
CA GLN A 123 -17.60 13.94 -35.40
C GLN A 123 -16.12 14.27 -35.61
N LYS A 124 -15.52 13.80 -36.71
CA LYS A 124 -14.20 14.24 -37.18
C LYS A 124 -14.40 15.42 -38.12
N ASN A 125 -14.16 16.65 -37.63
CA ASN A 125 -14.26 17.82 -38.49
C ASN A 125 -13.20 17.76 -39.60
N GLN A 126 -13.62 17.84 -40.87
CA GLN A 126 -12.76 17.73 -42.05
C GLN A 126 -12.03 19.03 -42.43
N TYR A 127 -11.99 20.03 -41.56
CA TYR A 127 -11.38 21.31 -41.91
C TYR A 127 -9.86 21.15 -42.04
N GLN A 128 -9.42 21.00 -43.29
CA GLN A 128 -8.04 21.27 -43.69
C GLN A 128 -7.80 22.75 -43.44
N TYR A 129 -7.08 23.09 -42.37
CA TYR A 129 -6.53 24.43 -42.24
C TYR A 129 -5.53 24.61 -43.38
N GLN A 130 -5.93 25.31 -44.44
CA GLN A 130 -4.99 25.87 -45.40
C GLN A 130 -4.19 26.93 -44.64
N THR A 131 -3.04 26.54 -44.08
CA THR A 131 -2.06 27.49 -43.56
C THR A 131 -1.44 28.22 -44.74
N ASN A 132 -2.14 29.26 -45.21
CA ASN A 132 -1.58 30.24 -46.12
C ASN A 132 -0.66 31.15 -45.27
N PHE A 133 0.63 30.81 -45.21
CA PHE A 133 1.64 31.72 -44.70
C PHE A 133 1.89 32.79 -45.76
N THR A 134 1.19 33.93 -45.67
CA THR A 134 1.59 35.13 -46.40
C THR A 134 2.82 35.70 -45.71
N SER A 135 3.99 35.47 -46.31
CA SER A 135 5.24 36.12 -45.93
C SER A 135 5.15 37.60 -46.31
N ILE A 136 4.96 38.45 -45.32
CA ILE A 136 5.10 39.90 -45.47
C ILE A 136 6.60 40.23 -45.41
N TYR A 137 7.20 40.45 -46.58
CA TYR A 137 8.44 41.20 -46.78
C TYR A 137 8.08 42.53 -47.46
#